data_AF-T2JJ01-F1
#
_entry.id   AF-T2JJ01-F1
#
_cell.length_a   1.000
_cell.length_b   1.000
_cell.length_c   1.000
_cell.angle_alpha   90.00
_cell.angle_beta   90.00
_cell.angle_gamma   90.00
#
_symmetry.space_group_name_H-M   'P 1'
#
loop_
_entity.id
_entity.type
_entity.pdbx_description
1 polymer ?
#
loop_
_entity_poly.entity_id
_entity_poly.type
_entity_poly.pdbx_seq_one_letter_code
_entity_poly.pdbx_strand_id
1 'polypeptide(L)'
;MLILNKKYVINSLVKLLGFDEQKSYLETLENINPYQKTTQVEQAYRIRLLMELLNVRMEQKIRQSNNQEEIAILERLIDCESSSWK
;
A
#
# COMPACT_ATOMS: atom_id res chain seq x y z
N MET A 1 0.24 2.88 -15.20
CA MET A 1 1.11 3.88 -14.55
C MET A 1 0.55 4.23 -13.17
N LEU A 2 0.58 3.27 -12.22
CA LEU A 2 0.17 3.48 -10.81
C LEU A 2 1.17 2.90 -9.80
N ILE A 3 1.91 1.88 -10.21
CA ILE A 3 2.98 1.26 -9.42
C ILE A 3 4.07 2.27 -9.02
N LEU A 4 4.33 3.30 -9.85
CA LEU A 4 5.35 4.32 -9.55
C LEU A 4 4.97 5.22 -8.37
N ASN A 5 3.69 5.61 -8.24
CA ASN A 5 3.23 6.50 -7.17
C ASN A 5 3.13 5.75 -5.83
N LYS A 6 2.58 4.53 -5.86
CA LYS A 6 2.54 3.65 -4.67
C LYS A 6 3.94 3.32 -4.15
N LYS A 7 4.89 2.99 -5.04
CA LYS A 7 6.28 2.71 -4.65
C LYS A 7 6.96 3.90 -3.98
N TYR A 8 6.72 5.12 -4.46
CA TYR A 8 7.22 6.33 -3.82
C TYR A 8 6.66 6.49 -2.40
N VAL A 9 5.33 6.41 -2.24
CA VAL A 9 4.67 6.54 -0.93
C VAL A 9 5.16 5.48 0.07
N ILE A 10 5.22 4.22 -0.37
CA ILE A 10 5.72 3.07 0.41
C ILE A 10 7.16 3.35 0.90
N ASN A 11 8.06 3.74 0.00
CA ASN A 11 9.44 4.05 0.36
C ASN A 11 9.56 5.25 1.30
N SER A 12 8.76 6.30 1.09
CA SER A 12 8.73 7.46 1.97
C SER A 12 8.26 7.09 3.37
N LEU A 13 7.22 6.26 3.49
CA LEU A 13 6.67 5.83 4.78
C LEU A 13 7.63 4.88 5.52
N VAL A 14 8.34 3.99 4.81
CA VAL A 14 9.38 3.13 5.41
C VAL A 14 10.50 3.94 6.01
N LYS A 15 11.01 4.91 5.26
CA LYS A 15 12.07 5.81 5.74
C LYS A 15 11.59 6.64 6.93
N LEU A 16 10.37 7.16 6.86
CA LEU A 16 9.77 7.98 7.92
C LEU A 16 9.58 7.19 9.23
N LEU A 17 9.15 5.93 9.12
CA LEU A 17 8.90 5.05 10.27
C LEU A 17 10.16 4.30 10.74
N GLY A 18 11.30 4.47 10.05
CA GLY A 18 12.55 3.78 10.38
C GLY A 18 12.50 2.27 10.18
N PHE A 19 11.67 1.79 9.25
CA PHE A 19 11.60 0.36 8.95
C PHE A 19 12.78 -0.10 8.10
N ASP A 20 13.21 -1.33 8.36
CA ASP A 20 14.31 -1.96 7.66
C ASP A 20 13.88 -2.38 6.25
N GLU A 21 14.41 -1.69 5.23
CA GLU A 21 14.17 -1.98 3.82
C GLU A 21 14.62 -3.38 3.39
N GLN A 22 15.49 -4.05 4.17
CA GLN A 22 16.00 -5.40 3.90
C GLN A 22 15.11 -6.50 4.50
N LYS A 23 14.21 -6.16 5.43
CA LYS A 23 13.24 -7.12 5.98
C LYS A 23 12.04 -7.23 5.07
N SER A 24 11.43 -8.42 5.05
CA SER A 24 10.22 -8.58 4.26
C SER A 24 9.13 -7.65 4.83
N TYR A 25 8.35 -7.04 3.94
CA TYR A 25 7.24 -6.20 4.37
C TYR A 25 6.23 -6.98 5.22
N LEU A 26 6.12 -8.29 5.03
CA LEU A 26 5.28 -9.18 5.85
C LEU A 26 5.83 -9.31 7.27
N GLU A 27 7.15 -9.46 7.43
CA GLU A 27 7.80 -9.44 8.75
C GLU A 27 7.66 -8.07 9.42
N THR A 28 7.67 -7.00 8.63
CA THR A 28 7.41 -5.65 9.14
C THR A 28 5.94 -5.48 9.55
N LEU A 29 4.99 -6.04 8.79
CA LEU A 29 3.54 -6.00 9.06
C LEU A 29 3.17 -6.74 10.34
N GLU A 30 3.77 -7.90 10.62
CA GLU A 30 3.58 -8.62 11.89
C GLU A 30 4.05 -7.78 13.11
N ASN A 31 5.01 -6.87 12.88
CA ASN A 31 5.54 -5.95 13.88
C ASN A 31 4.87 -4.56 13.85
N ILE A 32 4.09 -4.23 12.83
CA ILE A 32 3.25 -3.04 12.80
C ILE A 32 2.05 -3.34 13.68
N ASN A 33 2.18 -3.13 14.99
CA ASN A 33 1.02 -2.94 15.84
C ASN A 33 0.53 -1.49 15.61
N PRO A 34 -0.57 -1.25 14.86
CA PRO A 34 -1.07 0.10 14.62
C PRO A 34 -1.60 0.77 15.91
N TYR A 35 -1.68 0.04 17.02
CA TYR A 35 -2.11 0.52 18.34
C TYR A 35 -0.96 0.55 19.36
N GLN A 36 0.29 0.40 18.91
CA GLN A 36 1.46 0.65 19.76
C GLN A 36 1.38 2.09 20.28
N LYS A 37 1.72 2.34 21.56
CA LYS A 37 1.68 3.68 22.18
C LYS A 37 2.57 4.66 21.41
N THR A 38 1.99 5.32 20.43
CA THR A 38 2.63 6.24 19.49
C THR A 38 1.74 7.49 19.38
N THR A 39 2.25 8.55 18.75
CA THR A 39 1.43 9.74 18.49
C THR A 39 0.35 9.42 17.45
N GLN A 40 -0.76 10.16 17.45
CA GLN A 40 -1.83 9.98 16.44
C GLN A 40 -1.31 10.11 14.99
N VAL A 41 -0.31 10.98 14.78
CA VAL A 41 0.33 11.19 13.48
C VAL A 41 1.12 9.94 13.06
N GLU A 42 1.92 9.38 13.96
CA GLU A 42 2.65 8.14 13.69
C GLU A 42 1.73 6.95 13.45
N GLN A 43 0.64 6.85 14.22
CA GLN A 43 -0.41 5.86 14.00
C GLN A 43 -1.03 6.00 12.59
N ALA A 44 -1.33 7.22 12.16
CA ALA A 44 -1.85 7.47 10.81
C ALA A 44 -0.87 7.04 9.72
N TYR A 45 0.45 7.26 9.91
CA TYR A 45 1.46 6.79 8.97
C TYR A 45 1.56 5.27 8.91
N ARG A 46 1.47 4.59 10.06
CA ARG A 46 1.44 3.12 10.12
C ARG A 46 0.22 2.54 9.41
N ILE A 47 -0.96 3.14 9.63
CA ILE A 47 -2.20 2.76 8.94
C ILE A 47 -2.07 3.01 7.44
N ARG A 48 -1.55 4.18 7.03
CA ARG A 48 -1.37 4.49 5.61
C ARG A 48 -0.46 3.47 4.94
N LEU A 49 0.64 3.10 5.58
CA LEU A 49 1.57 2.13 5.04
C LEU A 49 0.92 0.75 4.89
N LEU A 50 0.16 0.29 5.89
CA LEU A 50 -0.61 -0.95 5.80
C LEU A 50 -1.57 -0.94 4.59
N MET A 51 -2.29 0.16 4.38
CA MET A 51 -3.21 0.29 3.24
C MET A 51 -2.50 0.18 1.90
N GLU A 52 -1.35 0.85 1.72
CA GLU A 52 -0.59 0.78 0.47
C GLU A 52 -0.10 -0.64 0.16
N LEU A 53 0.34 -1.38 1.17
CA LEU A 53 0.80 -2.76 1.02
C LEU A 53 -0.34 -3.71 0.66
N LEU A 54 -1.49 -3.55 1.32
CA LEU A 54 -2.70 -4.31 0.99
C LEU A 54 -3.14 -4.03 -0.45
N ASN A 55 -3.10 -2.77 -0.88
CA ASN A 55 -3.42 -2.39 -2.25
C ASN A 55 -2.46 -3.05 -3.26
N VAL A 56 -1.16 -3.07 -2.99
CA VAL A 56 -0.17 -3.75 -3.86
C VAL A 56 -0.46 -5.25 -3.95
N ARG A 57 -0.68 -5.91 -2.81
CA ARG A 57 -0.94 -7.35 -2.77
C ARG A 57 -2.25 -7.72 -3.47
N MET A 58 -3.30 -6.93 -3.26
CA MET A 58 -4.59 -7.17 -3.90
C MET A 58 -4.55 -6.92 -5.41
N GLU A 59 -3.85 -5.88 -5.86
CA GLU A 59 -3.61 -5.64 -7.28
C GLU A 59 -2.88 -6.83 -7.92
N GLN A 60 -1.82 -7.33 -7.29
CA GLN A 60 -1.11 -8.52 -7.77
C GLN A 60 -2.02 -9.76 -7.82
N LYS A 61 -2.80 -10.00 -6.76
CA LYS A 61 -3.72 -11.13 -6.68
C LYS A 61 -4.76 -11.10 -7.80
N ILE A 62 -5.39 -9.95 -8.04
CA ILE A 62 -6.41 -9.78 -9.10
C ILE A 62 -5.77 -9.94 -10.49
N ARG A 63 -4.60 -9.36 -10.73
CA ARG A 63 -3.90 -9.51 -12.00
C ARG A 63 -3.48 -10.96 -12.29
N GLN A 64 -3.31 -11.78 -11.26
CA GLN A 64 -2.95 -13.19 -11.37
C GLN A 64 -4.18 -14.12 -11.38
N SER A 65 -5.40 -13.64 -11.10
CA SER A 65 -6.59 -14.49 -10.95
C SER A 65 -7.17 -14.99 -12.28
N ASN A 66 -6.72 -14.47 -13.43
CA ASN A 66 -7.31 -14.67 -14.77
C ASN A 66 -8.81 -14.30 -14.86
N ASN A 67 -9.38 -13.67 -13.83
CA ASN A 67 -10.76 -13.24 -13.81
C ASN A 67 -10.89 -11.86 -14.50
N GLN A 68 -11.39 -11.87 -15.73
CA GLN A 68 -11.51 -10.64 -16.55
C GLN A 68 -12.45 -9.60 -15.93
N GLU A 69 -13.47 -10.02 -15.17
CA GLU A 69 -14.39 -9.09 -14.50
C GLU A 69 -13.69 -8.35 -13.36
N GLU A 70 -12.95 -9.07 -12.52
CA GLU A 70 -12.17 -8.46 -11.43
C GLU A 70 -11.08 -7.51 -11.97
N ILE A 71 -10.43 -7.90 -13.07
CA ILE A 71 -9.43 -7.07 -13.74
C ILE A 71 -10.07 -5.78 -14.26
N ALA A 72 -11.22 -5.86 -14.94
CA ALA A 72 -11.92 -4.68 -15.45
C ALA A 72 -12.39 -3.74 -14.33
N ILE A 73 -12.87 -4.29 -13.21
CA ILE A 73 -13.23 -3.49 -12.03
C ILE A 73 -11.99 -2.79 -11.47
N LEU A 74 -10.87 -3.51 -11.33
CA LEU A 74 -9.60 -2.94 -10.86
C LEU A 74 -9.13 -1.80 -11.77
N GLU A 75 -9.16 -1.99 -13.09
CA GLU A 75 -8.78 -0.96 -14.06
C GLU A 75 -9.64 0.29 -13.95
N ARG A 76 -10.96 0.12 -13.79
CA ARG A 76 -11.86 1.25 -13.58
C ARG A 76 -11.57 2.01 -12.30
N LEU A 77 -11.28 1.31 -11.19
CA LEU A 77 -10.91 1.95 -9.91
C LEU A 77 -9.62 2.76 -10.04
N ILE A 78 -8.62 2.17 -10.70
CA ILE A 78 -7.34 2.78 -11.03
C ILE A 78 -7.52 4.08 -11.82
N ASP A 79 -8.36 4.05 -12.85
CA ASP A 79 -8.63 5.20 -13.70
C ASP A 79 -9.30 6.33 -12.91
N CYS A 80 -10.30 6.02 -12.09
CA CYS A 80 -10.94 6.97 -11.19
C CYS A 80 -9.93 7.66 -10.26
N GLU A 81 -9.05 6.89 -9.61
CA GLU A 81 -8.02 7.44 -8.72
C GLU A 81 -7.04 8.35 -9.48
N SER A 82 -6.62 7.97 -10.69
CA SER A 82 -5.69 8.76 -11.48
C SER A 82 -6.31 10.06 -12.03
N SER A 83 -7.61 10.05 -12.34
CA SER A 83 -8.34 11.21 -12.85
C SER A 83 -8.66 12.26 -11.79
N SER A 84 -8.64 11.89 -10.51
CA SER A 84 -8.96 12.79 -9.40
C SER A 84 -7.83 13.79 -9.08
N TRP A 85 -6.64 13.62 -9.66
CA TRP A 85 -5.46 14.48 -9.45
C TRP A 85 -5.07 15.30 -10.70
N LYS A 86 -5.96 15.42 -11.67
CA LYS A 86 -5.80 16.31 -12.83
C LYS A 86 -6.28 17.72 -12.54
#